data_AF-K6YY71-F1
#
_entry.id   AF-K6YY71-F1
#
_cell.length_a   1.000
_cell.length_b   1.000
_cell.length_c   1.000
_cell.angle_alpha   90.00
_cell.angle_beta   90.00
_cell.angle_gamma   90.00
#
_symmetry.space_group_name_H-M   'P 1'
#
loop_
_entity.id
_entity.type
_entity.pdbx_description
1 polymer ?
#
loop_
_entity_poly.entity_id
_entity_poly.type
_entity_poly.pdbx_seq_one_letter_code
_entity_poly.pdbx_strand_id
1 'polypeptide(L)'
;MTAKKSFECASGKAHNFVVKKAKLIQVELLDGAEDKFLPKNSSQFVNLDRNNKWVDNKSVTSLGRLGYKPKIYVKFDLPGVSEFTLKAIPDGANVVYSDDEKNRNSLFKFIEEEKTYQTESSGELVISDAFLSVGGKNTFHFEVKDTLGTSLETKKLKTLRKFFVQEVKMTGDAGKSAASSISTVEKEYKKQGFIVETLSAETMPEMENIGANDSASYKSAVKTAYQSSDGKKKEPFTLVVGYTSHLAVKTSGRQLSKVNVAVGPGSSSIIINIAGPGKTNPTITTKYLWQKIVTGESWFESCTFEDTSSGAVTVIDEKYCTAIPVNAANPDASSQVEIDVSKLPRGTGKISLKVAWVDRMRAGLSFGGSNLICVCTKAWWKNKTSAQQNEVIIHEMGHKIGMVPGGTGNLPDKTDTFYDSSKGHVGTHCHHGIPTGQARYDASADAALSDCVMYGSTNSHSAFCEHCAVAAKKQDINSGWSAL
;
A
#
# COMPACT_ATOMS: atom_id res chain seq x y z
N MET A 1 -15.78 53.13 -19.30
CA MET A 1 -16.88 53.57 -20.18
C MET A 1 -18.21 53.23 -19.53
N THR A 2 -18.97 54.24 -19.10
CA THR A 2 -20.30 54.09 -18.49
C THR A 2 -21.35 53.85 -19.57
N ALA A 3 -21.91 52.65 -19.65
CA ALA A 3 -23.08 52.38 -20.46
C ALA A 3 -24.28 53.16 -19.89
N LYS A 4 -24.71 54.23 -20.57
CA LYS A 4 -25.93 54.97 -20.23
C LYS A 4 -27.12 54.22 -20.83
N LYS A 5 -27.93 53.55 -20.01
CA LYS A 5 -29.31 53.19 -20.36
C LYS A 5 -30.21 54.38 -20.00
N SER A 6 -30.94 54.92 -20.98
CA SER A 6 -31.91 56.00 -20.75
C SER A 6 -33.25 55.42 -20.31
N PHE A 7 -33.77 55.93 -19.20
CA PHE A 7 -35.13 55.67 -18.73
C PHE A 7 -35.88 57.00 -18.70
N GLU A 8 -37.01 57.11 -19.40
CA GLU A 8 -37.89 58.29 -19.32
C GLU A 8 -38.81 58.16 -18.11
N CYS A 9 -38.76 59.16 -17.23
CA CYS A 9 -39.68 59.29 -16.10
C CYS A 9 -40.91 60.09 -16.52
N ALA A 10 -42.08 59.75 -15.99
CA ALA A 10 -43.37 60.40 -16.25
C ALA A 10 -43.42 61.92 -15.90
N SER A 11 -42.39 62.46 -15.24
CA SER A 11 -42.30 63.86 -14.82
C SER A 11 -41.69 64.79 -15.88
N GLY A 12 -41.17 64.28 -17.00
CA GLY A 12 -40.47 65.09 -18.01
C GLY A 12 -39.17 65.74 -17.52
N LYS A 13 -38.72 65.46 -16.30
CA LYS A 13 -37.44 65.91 -15.75
C LYS A 13 -36.33 64.90 -16.06
N ALA A 14 -35.19 65.40 -16.53
CA ALA A 14 -33.99 64.60 -16.68
C ALA A 14 -33.48 64.17 -15.29
N HIS A 15 -33.59 62.88 -14.99
CA HIS A 15 -32.99 62.28 -13.80
C HIS A 15 -31.65 61.65 -14.18
N ASN A 16 -30.57 62.12 -13.56
CA ASN A 16 -29.26 61.47 -13.67
C ASN A 16 -29.21 60.28 -12.72
N PHE A 17 -29.40 59.07 -13.25
CA PHE A 17 -29.18 57.85 -12.48
C PHE A 17 -27.69 57.52 -12.48
N VAL A 18 -27.04 57.69 -11.33
CA VAL A 18 -25.69 57.16 -11.11
C VAL A 18 -25.84 55.71 -10.66
N VAL A 19 -25.67 54.77 -11.59
CA VAL A 19 -25.60 53.35 -11.24
C VAL A 19 -24.22 53.11 -10.62
N LYS A 20 -24.17 53.09 -9.28
CA LYS A 20 -22.97 52.68 -8.55
C LYS A 20 -22.71 51.20 -8.86
N LYS A 21 -21.55 50.90 -9.42
CA LYS A 21 -21.14 49.50 -9.64
C LYS A 21 -20.74 48.90 -8.29
N ALA A 22 -21.26 47.72 -8.01
CA ALA A 22 -20.88 46.94 -6.85
C ALA A 22 -19.39 46.58 -6.94
N LYS A 23 -18.71 46.59 -5.80
CA LYS A 23 -17.28 46.28 -5.65
C LYS A 23 -17.13 45.02 -4.79
N LEU A 24 -16.21 44.15 -5.18
CA LEU A 24 -15.81 43.01 -4.37
C LEU A 24 -15.16 43.48 -3.06
N ILE A 25 -15.66 43.01 -1.92
CA ILE A 25 -15.16 43.42 -0.59
C ILE A 25 -14.72 42.25 0.29
N GLN A 26 -15.13 41.02 -0.02
CA GLN A 26 -14.79 39.87 0.82
C GLN A 26 -14.76 38.58 0.01
N VAL A 27 -13.73 37.78 0.28
CA VAL A 27 -13.52 36.43 -0.27
C VAL A 27 -12.93 35.58 0.84
N GLU A 28 -13.65 34.54 1.26
CA GLU A 28 -13.23 33.72 2.40
C GLU A 28 -13.50 32.24 2.17
N LEU A 29 -12.68 31.38 2.76
CA LEU A 29 -12.93 29.94 2.80
C LEU A 29 -13.86 29.60 3.96
N LEU A 30 -14.84 28.73 3.73
CA LEU A 30 -15.72 28.26 4.80
C LEU A 30 -15.05 27.13 5.60
N ASP A 31 -15.15 27.21 6.93
CA ASP A 31 -14.56 26.28 7.90
C ASP A 31 -15.60 25.65 8.83
N GLY A 32 -16.86 25.63 8.41
CA GLY A 32 -17.97 25.03 9.13
C GLY A 32 -18.88 24.21 8.22
N ALA A 33 -20.11 23.96 8.67
CA ALA A 33 -21.14 23.41 7.80
C ALA A 33 -21.55 24.43 6.72
N GLU A 34 -21.44 25.72 7.04
CA GLU A 34 -21.49 26.89 6.13
C GLU A 34 -21.38 28.24 6.89
N ASP A 35 -21.06 28.20 8.17
CA ASP A 35 -21.38 29.23 9.16
C ASP A 35 -20.15 30.00 9.67
N LYS A 36 -18.94 29.58 9.29
CA LYS A 36 -17.68 30.12 9.82
C LYS A 36 -16.64 30.30 8.72
N PHE A 37 -15.85 31.35 8.82
CA PHE A 37 -14.70 31.59 7.96
C PHE A 37 -13.43 30.95 8.52
N LEU A 38 -12.56 30.52 7.62
CA LEU A 38 -11.28 29.94 7.96
C LEU A 38 -10.32 31.03 8.49
N PRO A 39 -9.89 30.98 9.77
CA PRO A 39 -9.16 32.09 10.37
C PRO A 39 -7.70 32.21 9.89
N LYS A 40 -7.12 31.12 9.37
CA LYS A 40 -5.71 31.04 8.95
C LYS A 40 -5.48 29.94 7.93
N ASN A 41 -4.32 29.93 7.29
CA ASN A 41 -3.90 28.83 6.42
C ASN A 41 -4.08 27.48 7.12
N SER A 42 -4.58 26.49 6.41
CA SER A 42 -4.97 25.21 6.99
C SER A 42 -4.78 24.06 6.01
N SER A 43 -5.10 22.84 6.44
CA SER A 43 -5.09 21.65 5.60
C SER A 43 -6.48 21.34 5.05
N GLN A 44 -6.52 20.72 3.87
CA GLN A 44 -7.72 20.18 3.24
C GLN A 44 -7.54 18.68 3.03
N PHE A 45 -8.41 17.87 3.62
CA PHE A 45 -8.41 16.41 3.44
C PHE A 45 -9.18 16.04 2.19
N VAL A 46 -8.46 15.89 1.09
CA VAL A 46 -9.06 15.85 -0.25
C VAL A 46 -9.79 14.54 -0.56
N ASN A 47 -9.42 13.44 0.10
CA ASN A 47 -10.02 12.12 -0.14
C ASN A 47 -11.26 11.82 0.71
N LEU A 48 -11.44 12.51 1.85
CA LEU A 48 -12.55 12.24 2.76
C LEU A 48 -13.79 13.01 2.29
N ASP A 49 -14.94 12.34 2.18
CA ASP A 49 -16.22 12.99 1.89
C ASP A 49 -16.65 13.92 3.04
N ARG A 50 -17.55 14.87 2.75
CA ARG A 50 -18.05 15.83 3.75
C ARG A 50 -19.02 15.15 4.71
N ASN A 51 -18.48 14.42 5.69
CA ASN A 51 -19.25 13.68 6.68
C ASN A 51 -18.68 13.88 8.10
N ASN A 52 -19.56 14.09 9.07
CA ASN A 52 -19.19 14.35 10.47
C ASN A 52 -18.40 13.20 11.11
N LYS A 53 -18.54 11.96 10.61
CA LYS A 53 -17.77 10.81 11.14
C LYS A 53 -16.25 10.96 11.02
N TRP A 54 -15.78 11.88 10.17
CA TRP A 54 -14.36 12.19 10.00
C TRP A 54 -13.84 13.30 10.90
N VAL A 55 -14.74 14.12 11.45
CA VAL A 55 -14.37 15.25 12.31
C VAL A 55 -13.99 14.69 13.68
N ASP A 56 -12.71 14.79 14.00
CA ASP A 56 -12.11 14.25 15.23
C ASP A 56 -11.68 15.36 16.21
N ASN A 57 -11.84 16.63 15.82
CA ASN A 57 -11.40 17.82 16.57
C ASN A 57 -9.89 17.82 16.91
N LYS A 58 -9.09 16.98 16.23
CA LYS A 58 -7.65 16.87 16.40
C LYS A 58 -6.94 17.21 15.09
N SER A 59 -7.15 16.38 14.07
CA SER A 59 -6.57 16.54 12.75
C SER A 59 -7.57 17.11 11.75
N VAL A 60 -8.85 16.73 11.87
CA VAL A 60 -9.97 17.26 11.10
C VAL A 60 -10.81 18.09 12.06
N THR A 61 -10.72 19.41 11.93
CA THR A 61 -11.39 20.36 12.84
C THR A 61 -12.81 20.70 12.45
N SER A 62 -13.20 20.50 11.19
CA SER A 62 -14.53 20.87 10.69
C SER A 62 -14.91 20.15 9.39
N LEU A 63 -16.19 20.19 9.03
CA LEU A 63 -16.69 19.74 7.72
C LEU A 63 -16.09 20.53 6.55
N GLY A 64 -15.72 21.80 6.76
CA GLY A 64 -15.13 22.64 5.73
C GLY A 64 -13.74 22.15 5.27
N ARG A 65 -13.04 21.39 6.10
CA ARG A 65 -11.72 20.80 5.81
C ARG A 65 -11.78 19.48 5.05
N LEU A 66 -12.98 18.99 4.70
CA LEU A 66 -13.19 17.70 4.05
C LEU A 66 -13.53 17.87 2.56
N GLY A 67 -13.05 16.94 1.75
CA GLY A 67 -13.25 16.86 0.30
C GLY A 67 -12.30 17.73 -0.49
N TYR A 68 -12.12 17.41 -1.77
CA TYR A 68 -11.32 18.20 -2.70
C TYR A 68 -12.05 19.45 -3.20
N LYS A 69 -13.32 19.66 -2.80
CA LYS A 69 -14.16 20.80 -3.16
C LYS A 69 -14.42 21.73 -1.96
N PRO A 70 -13.47 22.63 -1.63
CA PRO A 70 -13.70 23.60 -0.55
C PRO A 70 -14.80 24.59 -0.96
N LYS A 71 -15.51 25.12 0.04
CA LYS A 71 -16.52 26.17 -0.19
C LYS A 71 -15.89 27.55 -0.02
N ILE A 72 -16.23 28.46 -0.93
CA ILE A 72 -15.71 29.83 -0.95
C ILE A 72 -16.90 30.79 -0.87
N TYR A 73 -16.85 31.71 0.08
CA TYR A 73 -17.82 32.79 0.23
C TYR A 73 -17.30 34.05 -0.44
N VAL A 74 -18.16 34.71 -1.23
CA VAL A 74 -17.88 35.96 -1.93
C VAL A 74 -18.97 36.98 -1.60
N LYS A 75 -18.56 38.22 -1.32
CA LYS A 75 -19.50 39.32 -1.03
C LYS A 75 -19.07 40.64 -1.67
N PHE A 76 -20.07 41.35 -2.17
CA PHE A 76 -19.97 42.70 -2.73
C PHE A 76 -20.52 43.76 -1.76
N ASP A 77 -20.12 45.01 -1.96
CA ASP A 77 -20.53 46.14 -1.10
C ASP A 77 -21.98 46.60 -1.31
N LEU A 78 -22.64 46.12 -2.36
CA LEU A 78 -24.02 46.45 -2.71
C LEU A 78 -24.80 45.17 -3.01
N PRO A 79 -26.11 45.13 -2.67
CA PRO A 79 -26.99 44.07 -3.14
C PRO A 79 -27.14 44.12 -4.66
N GLY A 80 -27.42 42.96 -5.24
CA GLY A 80 -27.62 42.78 -6.67
C GLY A 80 -26.69 41.74 -7.28
N VAL A 81 -26.97 41.41 -8.54
CA VAL A 81 -26.19 40.42 -9.30
C VAL A 81 -24.93 41.09 -9.84
N SER A 82 -23.77 40.61 -9.38
CA SER A 82 -22.45 41.08 -9.78
C SER A 82 -21.65 39.93 -10.36
N GLU A 83 -21.04 40.15 -11.53
CA GLU A 83 -20.17 39.18 -12.18
C GLU A 83 -18.73 39.27 -11.66
N PHE A 84 -18.08 38.12 -11.52
CA PHE A 84 -16.69 37.99 -11.13
C PHE A 84 -16.08 36.69 -11.65
N THR A 85 -14.76 36.59 -11.65
CA THR A 85 -14.03 35.35 -11.97
C THR A 85 -13.36 34.75 -10.75
N LEU A 86 -13.19 33.44 -10.76
CA LEU A 86 -12.48 32.67 -9.73
C LEU A 86 -11.43 31.78 -10.40
N LYS A 87 -10.24 31.70 -9.81
CA LYS A 87 -9.18 30.77 -10.19
C LYS A 87 -8.46 30.23 -8.96
N ALA A 88 -7.98 28.98 -9.01
CA ALA A 88 -7.08 28.45 -8.00
C ALA A 88 -5.62 28.70 -8.40
N ILE A 89 -4.84 29.29 -7.50
CA ILE A 89 -3.44 29.63 -7.70
C ILE A 89 -2.56 28.64 -6.92
N PRO A 90 -1.80 27.77 -7.61
CA PRO A 90 -0.89 26.84 -6.97
C PRO A 90 0.39 27.54 -6.48
N ASP A 91 0.90 27.13 -5.33
CA ASP A 91 2.27 27.48 -4.93
C ASP A 91 3.29 26.71 -5.81
N GLY A 92 4.47 27.31 -6.05
CA GLY A 92 5.48 26.75 -6.97
C GLY A 92 6.10 25.40 -6.56
N ALA A 93 5.88 24.94 -5.33
CA ALA A 93 6.36 23.65 -4.82
C ALA A 93 5.35 22.50 -5.03
N ASN A 94 4.22 22.76 -5.69
CA ASN A 94 3.20 21.75 -5.96
C ASN A 94 3.72 20.67 -6.92
N VAL A 95 3.23 19.44 -6.75
CA VAL A 95 3.50 18.37 -7.70
C VAL A 95 2.79 18.67 -9.03
N VAL A 96 3.51 18.50 -10.12
CA VAL A 96 3.01 18.72 -11.48
C VAL A 96 2.52 17.40 -12.06
N TYR A 97 1.33 17.45 -12.67
CA TYR A 97 0.76 16.35 -13.43
C TYR A 97 0.99 16.58 -14.92
N SER A 98 1.32 15.52 -15.67
CA SER A 98 1.37 15.56 -17.13
C SER A 98 -0.05 15.66 -17.73
N ASP A 99 -0.14 16.05 -19.00
CA ASP A 99 -1.43 16.08 -19.68
C ASP A 99 -2.06 14.68 -19.80
N ASP A 100 -1.25 13.65 -20.01
CA ASP A 100 -1.71 12.27 -20.04
C ASP A 100 -2.26 11.83 -18.67
N GLU A 101 -1.58 12.18 -17.57
CA GLU A 101 -2.09 11.96 -16.21
C GLU A 101 -3.44 12.66 -16.00
N LYS A 102 -3.54 13.94 -16.37
CA LYS A 102 -4.77 14.74 -16.25
C LYS A 102 -5.92 14.18 -17.11
N ASN A 103 -5.61 13.62 -18.28
CA ASN A 103 -6.60 13.01 -19.16
C ASN A 103 -7.11 11.67 -18.61
N ARG A 104 -6.23 10.89 -17.98
CA ARG A 104 -6.60 9.62 -17.34
C ARG A 104 -7.37 9.81 -16.04
N ASN A 105 -7.03 10.83 -15.24
CA ASN A 105 -7.71 11.11 -13.97
C ASN A 105 -8.06 12.59 -13.83
N SER A 106 -9.36 12.91 -13.84
CA SER A 106 -9.85 14.27 -13.70
C SER A 106 -9.55 14.91 -12.34
N LEU A 107 -9.26 14.11 -11.30
CA LEU A 107 -8.87 14.59 -9.97
C LEU A 107 -7.40 15.06 -9.90
N PHE A 108 -6.62 14.86 -10.96
CA PHE A 108 -5.29 15.46 -11.12
C PHE A 108 -5.35 16.90 -11.64
N LYS A 109 -6.56 17.44 -11.88
CA LYS A 109 -6.81 18.82 -12.26
C LYS A 109 -7.25 19.65 -11.06
N PHE A 110 -7.13 20.96 -11.19
CA PHE A 110 -7.74 21.97 -10.32
C PHE A 110 -8.34 23.08 -11.20
N ILE A 111 -8.93 24.12 -10.61
CA ILE A 111 -9.42 25.29 -11.37
C ILE A 111 -8.22 26.11 -11.88
N GLU A 112 -7.62 25.67 -12.99
CA GLU A 112 -6.49 26.31 -13.65
C GLU A 112 -6.90 27.56 -14.44
N GLU A 113 -8.09 27.54 -15.04
CA GLU A 113 -8.63 28.63 -15.85
C GLU A 113 -9.60 29.48 -15.03
N GLU A 114 -9.71 30.76 -15.38
CA GLU A 114 -10.71 31.64 -14.79
C GLU A 114 -12.12 31.12 -15.10
N LYS A 115 -12.91 30.93 -14.04
CA LYS A 115 -14.32 30.56 -14.16
C LYS A 115 -15.19 31.71 -13.70
N THR A 116 -16.15 32.08 -14.53
CA THR A 116 -17.08 33.17 -14.26
C THR A 116 -18.23 32.72 -13.36
N TYR A 117 -18.57 33.57 -12.39
CA TYR A 117 -19.68 33.41 -11.46
C TYR A 117 -20.47 34.72 -11.34
N GLN A 118 -21.68 34.62 -10.77
CA GLN A 118 -22.53 35.76 -10.48
C GLN A 118 -23.11 35.63 -9.07
N THR A 119 -23.15 36.75 -8.33
CA THR A 119 -23.81 36.79 -7.01
C THR A 119 -25.32 36.69 -7.12
N GLU A 120 -25.96 36.32 -6.02
CA GLU A 120 -27.41 36.41 -5.88
C GLU A 120 -27.86 37.87 -5.68
N SER A 121 -29.17 38.11 -5.58
CA SER A 121 -29.74 39.45 -5.34
C SER A 121 -29.27 40.10 -4.03
N SER A 122 -28.78 39.31 -3.08
CA SER A 122 -28.15 39.80 -1.84
C SER A 122 -26.77 40.44 -2.04
N GLY A 123 -26.12 40.24 -3.20
CA GLY A 123 -24.72 40.62 -3.42
C GLY A 123 -23.72 39.59 -2.88
N GLU A 124 -24.18 38.39 -2.53
CA GLU A 124 -23.39 37.33 -1.92
C GLU A 124 -23.47 36.03 -2.74
N LEU A 125 -22.46 35.16 -2.64
CA LEU A 125 -22.48 33.81 -3.21
C LEU A 125 -21.61 32.85 -2.39
N VAL A 126 -22.09 31.62 -2.19
CA VAL A 126 -21.27 30.48 -1.73
C VAL A 126 -20.98 29.55 -2.90
N ILE A 127 -19.73 29.58 -3.35
CA ILE A 127 -19.23 28.71 -4.43
C ILE A 127 -18.95 27.33 -3.85
N SER A 128 -19.66 26.33 -4.37
CA SER A 128 -19.59 24.94 -3.89
C SER A 128 -18.97 23.96 -4.89
N ASP A 129 -18.69 24.42 -6.10
CA ASP A 129 -18.09 23.62 -7.17
C ASP A 129 -16.62 23.97 -7.42
N ALA A 130 -16.02 24.82 -6.58
CA ALA A 130 -14.59 25.03 -6.56
C ALA A 130 -13.86 23.73 -6.22
N PHE A 131 -12.75 23.41 -6.88
CA PHE A 131 -12.06 22.13 -6.68
C PHE A 131 -10.53 22.26 -6.77
N LEU A 132 -9.85 21.41 -6.01
CA LEU A 132 -8.40 21.26 -5.93
C LEU A 132 -7.97 19.89 -6.47
N SER A 133 -6.72 19.77 -6.89
CA SER A 133 -6.16 18.46 -7.23
C SER A 133 -5.90 17.64 -5.96
N VAL A 134 -5.92 16.32 -6.11
CA VAL A 134 -5.89 15.40 -4.95
C VAL A 134 -4.48 15.02 -4.48
N GLY A 135 -3.45 15.54 -5.15
CA GLY A 135 -2.05 15.30 -4.78
C GLY A 135 -1.74 15.81 -3.37
N GLY A 136 -0.95 15.07 -2.60
CA GLY A 136 -0.58 15.42 -1.24
C GLY A 136 0.49 16.51 -1.17
N LYS A 137 0.37 17.39 -0.17
CA LYS A 137 1.23 18.55 0.11
C LYS A 137 1.18 19.68 -0.92
N ASN A 138 0.28 19.65 -1.88
CA ASN A 138 0.04 20.80 -2.74
C ASN A 138 -0.59 21.92 -1.91
N THR A 139 -0.21 23.16 -2.18
CA THR A 139 -0.76 24.34 -1.52
C THR A 139 -1.39 25.24 -2.56
N PHE A 140 -2.60 25.73 -2.28
CA PHE A 140 -3.37 26.60 -3.15
C PHE A 140 -3.96 27.76 -2.36
N HIS A 141 -4.16 28.89 -3.00
CA HIS A 141 -5.18 29.87 -2.62
C HIS A 141 -6.11 30.11 -3.80
N PHE A 142 -7.25 30.73 -3.56
CA PHE A 142 -8.18 31.13 -4.60
C PHE A 142 -8.09 32.63 -4.79
N GLU A 143 -7.96 33.06 -6.04
CA GLU A 143 -8.04 34.46 -6.44
C GLU A 143 -9.43 34.71 -7.05
N VAL A 144 -10.10 35.76 -6.59
CA VAL A 144 -11.38 36.22 -7.12
C VAL A 144 -11.23 37.65 -7.62
N LYS A 145 -11.68 37.91 -8.84
CA LYS A 145 -11.55 39.20 -9.50
C LYS A 145 -12.90 39.72 -9.99
N ASP A 146 -13.24 40.96 -9.66
CA ASP A 146 -14.46 41.61 -10.16
C ASP A 146 -14.26 42.26 -11.54
N THR A 147 -15.37 42.68 -12.16
CA THR A 147 -15.36 43.38 -13.47
C THR A 147 -14.70 44.77 -13.43
N LEU A 148 -14.34 45.29 -12.26
CA LEU A 148 -13.59 46.54 -12.07
C LEU A 148 -12.08 46.30 -11.93
N GLY A 149 -11.66 45.04 -11.86
CA GLY A 149 -10.27 44.64 -11.66
C GLY A 149 -9.84 44.58 -10.19
N THR A 150 -10.76 44.72 -9.23
CA THR A 150 -10.46 44.43 -7.81
C THR A 150 -10.21 42.92 -7.68
N SER A 151 -9.08 42.55 -7.09
CA SER A 151 -8.74 41.16 -6.81
C SER A 151 -8.57 40.94 -5.31
N LEU A 152 -9.13 39.86 -4.79
CA LEU A 152 -8.99 39.41 -3.40
C LEU A 152 -8.65 37.92 -3.37
N GLU A 153 -7.91 37.50 -2.34
CA GLU A 153 -7.41 36.13 -2.19
C GLU A 153 -7.91 35.47 -0.91
N THR A 154 -8.15 34.16 -0.97
CA THR A 154 -8.42 33.36 0.23
C THR A 154 -7.15 33.07 1.03
N LYS A 155 -7.33 32.57 2.27
CA LYS A 155 -6.26 31.82 2.95
C LYS A 155 -5.80 30.62 2.11
N LYS A 156 -4.57 30.14 2.40
CA LYS A 156 -3.99 28.98 1.72
C LYS A 156 -4.49 27.66 2.30
N LEU A 157 -4.72 26.70 1.42
CA LEU A 157 -5.05 25.32 1.74
C LEU A 157 -3.95 24.38 1.28
N LYS A 158 -3.44 23.58 2.22
CA LYS A 158 -2.54 22.47 1.94
C LYS A 158 -3.32 21.16 1.81
N THR A 159 -3.28 20.52 0.66
CA THR A 159 -3.95 19.25 0.42
C THR A 159 -3.24 18.12 1.17
N LEU A 160 -4.01 17.30 1.85
CA LEU A 160 -3.57 16.09 2.54
C LEU A 160 -4.56 14.97 2.26
N ARG A 161 -4.12 13.73 2.40
CA ARG A 161 -4.98 12.56 2.33
C ARG A 161 -4.94 11.84 3.68
N LYS A 162 -6.08 11.40 4.20
CA LYS A 162 -6.13 10.69 5.48
C LYS A 162 -6.74 9.31 5.32
N PHE A 163 -6.13 8.32 5.95
CA PHE A 163 -6.67 6.97 6.05
C PHE A 163 -6.26 6.33 7.38
N PHE A 164 -6.91 5.23 7.71
CA PHE A 164 -6.80 4.56 8.98
C PHE A 164 -6.15 3.19 8.80
N VAL A 165 -5.38 2.75 9.79
CA VAL A 165 -4.84 1.39 9.83
C VAL A 165 -5.45 0.65 11.00
N GLN A 166 -6.13 -0.46 10.70
CA GLN A 166 -6.63 -1.40 11.69
C GLN A 166 -5.69 -2.60 11.73
N GLU A 167 -4.87 -2.70 12.78
CA GLU A 167 -4.06 -3.89 13.01
C GLU A 167 -4.95 -5.03 13.54
N VAL A 168 -4.75 -6.25 13.04
CA VAL A 168 -5.39 -7.47 13.53
C VAL A 168 -4.28 -8.49 13.83
N LYS A 169 -3.98 -8.66 15.11
CA LYS A 169 -2.88 -9.51 15.58
C LYS A 169 -3.40 -10.90 15.91
N MET A 170 -2.66 -11.94 15.55
CA MET A 170 -3.01 -13.28 16.04
C MET A 170 -2.87 -13.33 17.57
N THR A 171 -3.53 -14.30 18.21
CA THR A 171 -3.11 -14.76 19.53
C THR A 171 -1.81 -15.57 19.44
N GLY A 172 -1.28 -16.03 20.57
CA GLY A 172 -0.10 -16.89 20.58
C GLY A 172 1.19 -16.18 20.19
N ASP A 173 2.12 -16.93 19.59
CA ASP A 173 3.48 -16.45 19.36
C ASP A 173 3.59 -15.51 18.16
N ALA A 174 2.75 -15.71 17.15
CA ALA A 174 2.58 -14.75 16.06
C ALA A 174 2.15 -13.38 16.60
N GLY A 175 1.18 -13.34 17.52
CA GLY A 175 0.73 -12.11 18.16
C GLY A 175 1.82 -11.37 18.93
N LYS A 176 2.56 -12.10 19.78
CA LYS A 176 3.67 -11.54 20.58
C LYS A 176 4.81 -11.02 19.71
N SER A 177 5.01 -11.62 18.54
CA SER A 177 6.06 -11.26 17.60
C SER A 177 5.63 -10.19 16.59
N ALA A 178 4.35 -9.83 16.54
CA ALA A 178 3.86 -8.77 15.69
C ALA A 178 4.50 -7.42 16.07
N ALA A 179 4.66 -6.53 15.08
CA ALA A 179 5.25 -5.22 15.31
C ALA A 179 4.59 -4.51 16.50
N SER A 180 5.42 -4.03 17.42
CA SER A 180 4.95 -3.30 18.60
C SER A 180 4.43 -1.90 18.27
N SER A 181 4.83 -1.36 17.12
CA SER A 181 4.39 -0.07 16.59
C SER A 181 4.60 -0.02 15.07
N ILE A 182 3.70 0.70 14.39
CA ILE A 182 3.84 1.03 12.96
C ILE A 182 4.24 2.49 12.72
N SER A 183 4.84 3.17 13.71
CA SER A 183 5.21 4.59 13.60
C SER A 183 6.21 4.88 12.47
N THR A 184 7.01 3.91 12.04
CA THR A 184 7.88 4.05 10.85
C THR A 184 7.04 4.18 9.58
N VAL A 185 5.97 3.39 9.46
CA VAL A 185 4.99 3.48 8.38
C VAL A 185 4.34 4.86 8.36
N GLU A 186 3.83 5.32 9.51
CA GLU A 186 3.19 6.64 9.62
C GLU A 186 4.13 7.77 9.21
N LYS A 187 5.38 7.72 9.69
CA LYS A 187 6.41 8.73 9.37
C LYS A 187 6.76 8.75 7.90
N GLU A 188 6.89 7.58 7.27
CA GLU A 188 7.21 7.52 5.85
C GLU A 188 6.09 8.17 5.04
N TYR A 189 4.85 7.68 5.17
CA TYR A 189 3.69 8.18 4.42
C TYR A 189 3.38 9.68 4.66
N LYS A 190 3.68 10.18 5.86
CA LYS A 190 3.58 11.63 6.17
C LYS A 190 4.50 12.48 5.31
N LYS A 191 5.63 11.97 4.82
CA LYS A 191 6.52 12.69 3.90
C LYS A 191 5.84 12.96 2.55
N GLN A 192 4.87 12.15 2.14
CA GLN A 192 4.14 12.29 0.88
C GLN A 192 2.73 12.89 1.05
N GLY A 193 2.40 13.40 2.23
CA GLY A 193 1.13 14.11 2.47
C GLY A 193 -0.03 13.19 2.82
N PHE A 194 0.25 11.99 3.31
CA PHE A 194 -0.73 11.14 3.95
C PHE A 194 -0.71 11.34 5.47
N ILE A 195 -1.88 11.34 6.08
CA ILE A 195 -2.06 11.20 7.53
C ILE A 195 -2.57 9.79 7.75
N VAL A 196 -1.69 8.95 8.30
CA VAL A 196 -2.01 7.58 8.70
C VAL A 196 -2.39 7.62 10.17
N GLU A 197 -3.60 7.18 10.50
CA GLU A 197 -4.05 7.04 11.88
C GLU A 197 -4.18 5.56 12.25
N THR A 198 -3.33 5.11 13.16
CA THR A 198 -3.39 3.75 13.69
C THR A 198 -4.50 3.65 14.72
N LEU A 199 -5.41 2.69 14.53
CA LEU A 199 -6.51 2.39 15.44
C LEU A 199 -6.10 1.34 16.48
N SER A 200 -6.89 1.19 17.53
CA SER A 200 -6.69 0.14 18.54
C SER A 200 -6.65 -1.23 17.86
N ALA A 201 -5.59 -2.00 18.09
CA ALA A 201 -5.43 -3.30 17.47
C ALA A 201 -6.52 -4.29 17.93
N GLU A 202 -6.99 -5.11 17.00
CA GLU A 202 -7.88 -6.24 17.27
C GLU A 202 -7.09 -7.54 17.33
N THR A 203 -7.75 -8.60 17.80
CA THR A 203 -7.14 -9.94 17.84
C THR A 203 -7.93 -10.96 17.03
N MET A 204 -7.24 -11.99 16.55
CA MET A 204 -7.83 -13.14 15.88
C MET A 204 -7.15 -14.44 16.33
N PRO A 205 -7.77 -15.61 16.12
CA PRO A 205 -7.13 -16.90 16.41
C PRO A 205 -5.80 -17.08 15.67
N GLU A 206 -4.87 -17.80 16.29
CA GLU A 206 -3.59 -18.14 15.69
C GLU A 206 -3.74 -19.06 14.48
N MET A 207 -2.95 -18.80 13.43
CA MET A 207 -2.75 -19.70 12.29
C MET A 207 -1.25 -19.75 11.97
N GLU A 208 -0.68 -20.95 11.98
CA GLU A 208 0.78 -21.16 11.91
C GLU A 208 1.38 -20.85 10.54
N ASN A 209 0.59 -21.01 9.48
CA ASN A 209 0.96 -20.70 8.11
C ASN A 209 -0.26 -20.33 7.27
N ILE A 210 -0.13 -19.34 6.40
CA ILE A 210 -1.11 -19.03 5.36
C ILE A 210 -0.53 -19.46 4.00
N GLY A 211 -0.88 -20.67 3.57
CA GLY A 211 -0.51 -21.21 2.27
C GLY A 211 -1.49 -20.81 1.16
N ALA A 212 -1.37 -21.50 0.02
CA ALA A 212 -2.25 -21.27 -1.14
C ALA A 212 -3.73 -21.58 -0.83
N ASN A 213 -3.99 -22.57 0.04
CA ASN A 213 -5.34 -23.04 0.35
C ASN A 213 -5.95 -22.34 1.57
N ASP A 214 -5.15 -21.65 2.37
CA ASP A 214 -5.58 -21.05 3.65
C ASP A 214 -6.06 -19.61 3.52
N SER A 215 -5.90 -19.02 2.33
CA SER A 215 -6.21 -17.61 2.08
C SER A 215 -7.68 -17.25 2.39
N ALA A 216 -8.62 -18.16 2.13
CA ALA A 216 -10.04 -17.92 2.42
C ALA A 216 -10.31 -17.92 3.94
N SER A 217 -9.79 -18.93 4.66
CA SER A 217 -9.91 -19.06 6.11
C SER A 217 -9.27 -17.86 6.83
N TYR A 218 -8.08 -17.44 6.38
CA TYR A 218 -7.40 -16.26 6.91
C TYR A 218 -8.23 -14.98 6.74
N LYS A 219 -8.72 -14.72 5.51
CA LYS A 219 -9.59 -13.56 5.24
C LYS A 219 -10.83 -13.58 6.13
N SER A 220 -11.45 -14.75 6.32
CA SER A 220 -12.61 -14.91 7.19
C SER A 220 -12.30 -14.56 8.64
N ALA A 221 -11.20 -15.09 9.20
CA ALA A 221 -10.79 -14.81 10.58
C ALA A 221 -10.49 -13.31 10.80
N VAL A 222 -9.75 -12.69 9.88
CA VAL A 222 -9.49 -11.24 9.93
C VAL A 222 -10.79 -10.45 9.82
N LYS A 223 -11.70 -10.85 8.94
CA LYS A 223 -13.00 -10.20 8.74
C LYS A 223 -13.86 -10.22 10.00
N THR A 224 -13.90 -11.35 10.70
CA THR A 224 -14.63 -11.46 11.97
C THR A 224 -14.12 -10.45 13.00
N ALA A 225 -12.79 -10.34 13.18
CA ALA A 225 -12.20 -9.35 14.08
C ALA A 225 -12.45 -7.91 13.60
N TYR A 226 -12.35 -7.67 12.29
CA TYR A 226 -12.52 -6.36 11.70
C TYR A 226 -13.95 -5.82 11.81
N GLN A 227 -14.97 -6.67 11.72
CA GLN A 227 -16.38 -6.26 11.69
C GLN A 227 -16.83 -5.48 12.94
N SER A 228 -16.28 -5.80 14.11
CA SER A 228 -16.58 -5.11 15.38
C SER A 228 -15.66 -3.91 15.66
N SER A 229 -14.61 -3.73 14.85
CA SER A 229 -13.56 -2.73 15.10
C SER A 229 -13.97 -1.31 14.74
N ASP A 230 -13.23 -0.32 15.27
CA ASP A 230 -13.36 1.07 14.84
C ASP A 230 -12.98 1.27 13.36
N GLY A 231 -12.10 0.42 12.84
CA GLY A 231 -11.72 0.43 11.44
C GLY A 231 -12.91 0.23 10.49
N LYS A 232 -13.93 -0.54 10.89
CA LYS A 232 -15.14 -0.74 10.09
C LYS A 232 -15.95 0.55 9.95
N LYS A 233 -16.03 1.35 11.00
CA LYS A 233 -16.74 2.65 11.02
C LYS A 233 -16.08 3.69 10.12
N LYS A 234 -14.80 3.48 9.80
CA LYS A 234 -13.94 4.37 9.00
C LYS A 234 -13.78 3.92 7.53
N GLU A 235 -14.57 2.95 7.08
CA GLU A 235 -14.65 2.61 5.65
C GLU A 235 -15.16 3.80 4.81
N PRO A 236 -14.69 3.93 3.55
CA PRO A 236 -13.79 3.00 2.83
C PRO A 236 -12.29 3.29 3.03
N PHE A 237 -11.92 4.21 3.95
CA PHE A 237 -10.54 4.67 4.10
C PHE A 237 -9.76 3.94 5.20
N THR A 238 -10.09 2.68 5.44
CA THR A 238 -9.35 1.82 6.39
C THR A 238 -8.61 0.73 5.65
N LEU A 239 -7.32 0.60 5.90
CA LEU A 239 -6.51 -0.56 5.53
C LEU A 239 -6.36 -1.47 6.74
N VAL A 240 -6.47 -2.78 6.51
CA VAL A 240 -6.33 -3.80 7.55
C VAL A 240 -4.96 -4.44 7.42
N VAL A 241 -4.18 -4.45 8.50
CA VAL A 241 -2.90 -5.16 8.59
C VAL A 241 -3.09 -6.37 9.48
N GLY A 242 -3.28 -7.54 8.87
CA GLY A 242 -3.35 -8.80 9.57
C GLY A 242 -1.97 -9.44 9.70
N TYR A 243 -1.65 -9.98 10.87
CA TYR A 243 -0.38 -10.65 11.12
C TYR A 243 -0.53 -12.17 11.06
N THR A 244 0.49 -12.88 10.57
CA THR A 244 0.60 -14.34 10.62
C THR A 244 1.99 -14.81 11.04
N SER A 245 2.13 -16.07 11.46
CA SER A 245 3.44 -16.71 11.64
C SER A 245 4.19 -16.78 10.31
N HIS A 246 3.72 -17.54 9.34
CA HIS A 246 4.39 -17.76 8.05
C HIS A 246 3.46 -17.54 6.85
N LEU A 247 4.04 -17.09 5.73
CA LEU A 247 3.47 -17.17 4.38
C LEU A 247 4.32 -18.12 3.53
N ALA A 248 4.42 -19.37 3.95
CA ALA A 248 5.19 -20.41 3.28
C ALA A 248 4.32 -21.21 2.31
N VAL A 249 4.90 -21.57 1.16
CA VAL A 249 4.26 -22.43 0.16
C VAL A 249 4.85 -23.83 0.26
N LYS A 250 4.05 -24.79 0.71
CA LYS A 250 4.40 -26.21 0.74
C LYS A 250 4.36 -26.80 -0.66
N THR A 251 5.28 -27.70 -0.97
CA THR A 251 5.14 -28.62 -2.10
C THR A 251 5.54 -30.01 -1.69
N SER A 252 4.58 -30.92 -1.80
CA SER A 252 4.71 -32.33 -1.49
C SER A 252 5.14 -33.16 -2.70
N GLY A 253 5.55 -34.38 -2.44
CA GLY A 253 5.80 -35.40 -3.45
C GLY A 253 7.11 -35.28 -4.20
N ARG A 254 8.09 -34.56 -3.66
CA ARG A 254 9.35 -34.28 -4.34
C ARG A 254 10.31 -35.42 -4.12
N GLN A 255 10.61 -36.16 -5.19
CA GLN A 255 11.52 -37.29 -5.15
C GLN A 255 12.95 -36.84 -5.50
N LEU A 256 13.87 -37.19 -4.61
CA LEU A 256 15.31 -37.04 -4.75
C LEU A 256 15.91 -38.44 -4.75
N SER A 257 16.97 -38.67 -5.52
CA SER A 257 17.57 -40.00 -5.57
C SER A 257 19.08 -39.95 -5.66
N LYS A 258 19.72 -40.96 -5.07
CA LYS A 258 21.16 -41.20 -5.18
C LYS A 258 21.38 -42.65 -5.59
N VAL A 259 22.11 -42.85 -6.69
CA VAL A 259 22.41 -44.17 -7.26
C VAL A 259 23.79 -44.65 -6.82
N ASN A 260 24.06 -45.95 -7.01
CA ASN A 260 25.33 -46.59 -6.68
C ASN A 260 25.73 -46.39 -5.21
N VAL A 261 24.74 -46.44 -4.32
CA VAL A 261 24.92 -46.28 -2.88
C VAL A 261 25.21 -47.65 -2.26
N ALA A 262 26.37 -47.78 -1.64
CA ALA A 262 26.69 -48.94 -0.80
C ALA A 262 25.94 -48.84 0.54
N VAL A 263 25.31 -49.95 0.95
CA VAL A 263 24.52 -50.06 2.18
C VAL A 263 24.89 -51.33 2.94
N GLY A 264 24.49 -51.41 4.21
CA GLY A 264 24.74 -52.58 5.06
C GLY A 264 25.42 -52.26 6.38
N PRO A 265 25.51 -53.23 7.32
CA PRO A 265 26.18 -53.04 8.60
C PRO A 265 27.60 -52.48 8.44
N GLY A 266 27.88 -51.38 9.14
CA GLY A 266 29.16 -50.66 9.08
C GLY A 266 29.27 -49.60 7.98
N SER A 267 28.25 -49.44 7.12
CA SER A 267 28.23 -48.37 6.12
C SER A 267 27.99 -47.02 6.77
N SER A 268 28.66 -45.99 6.24
CA SER A 268 28.42 -44.59 6.63
C SER A 268 27.05 -44.11 6.16
N SER A 269 26.46 -43.17 6.88
CA SER A 269 25.24 -42.49 6.46
C SER A 269 25.40 -41.78 5.12
N ILE A 270 24.28 -41.61 4.43
CA ILE A 270 24.22 -41.00 3.10
C ILE A 270 23.56 -39.64 3.19
N ILE A 271 24.23 -38.63 2.66
CA ILE A 271 23.67 -37.29 2.56
C ILE A 271 22.98 -37.09 1.20
N ILE A 272 21.73 -36.64 1.24
CA ILE A 272 20.97 -36.14 0.09
C ILE A 272 20.74 -34.63 0.26
N ASN A 273 21.20 -33.85 -0.70
CA ASN A 273 20.91 -32.42 -0.77
C ASN A 273 19.46 -32.20 -1.25
N ILE A 274 18.73 -31.32 -0.59
CA ILE A 274 17.39 -30.93 -0.98
C ILE A 274 17.51 -29.84 -2.04
N ALA A 275 17.42 -30.25 -3.29
CA ALA A 275 17.58 -29.37 -4.43
C ALA A 275 16.54 -29.63 -5.51
N GLY A 276 16.14 -28.56 -6.19
CA GLY A 276 15.18 -28.58 -7.29
C GLY A 276 14.90 -27.18 -7.81
N PRO A 277 14.30 -27.05 -9.00
CA PRO A 277 14.07 -25.74 -9.60
C PRO A 277 13.17 -24.87 -8.71
N GLY A 278 13.51 -23.59 -8.58
CA GLY A 278 12.68 -22.58 -7.96
C GLY A 278 11.35 -22.42 -8.70
N LYS A 279 10.26 -22.20 -7.97
CA LYS A 279 8.90 -22.13 -8.54
C LYS A 279 8.76 -21.01 -9.58
N THR A 280 9.42 -19.88 -9.36
CA THR A 280 9.37 -18.69 -10.22
C THR A 280 10.73 -18.29 -10.78
N ASN A 281 11.81 -18.88 -10.26
CA ASN A 281 13.17 -18.65 -10.72
C ASN A 281 13.92 -19.99 -10.76
N PRO A 282 14.14 -20.58 -11.95
CA PRO A 282 14.77 -21.88 -12.08
C PRO A 282 16.25 -21.89 -11.69
N THR A 283 16.92 -20.73 -11.57
CA THR A 283 18.33 -20.67 -11.15
C THR A 283 18.49 -20.92 -9.65
N ILE A 284 17.43 -20.75 -8.86
CA ILE A 284 17.41 -21.12 -7.45
C ILE A 284 17.27 -22.65 -7.37
N THR A 285 18.32 -23.33 -6.92
CA THR A 285 18.38 -24.78 -6.85
C THR A 285 18.25 -25.31 -5.42
N THR A 286 18.75 -24.59 -4.42
CA THR A 286 18.64 -24.99 -3.02
C THR A 286 17.21 -24.86 -2.50
N LYS A 287 16.73 -25.91 -1.83
CA LYS A 287 15.42 -25.97 -1.19
C LYS A 287 15.57 -26.33 0.29
N TYR A 288 14.52 -26.06 1.05
CA TYR A 288 14.48 -26.35 2.48
C TYR A 288 13.29 -27.24 2.79
N LEU A 289 13.45 -28.18 3.71
CA LEU A 289 12.41 -29.11 4.14
C LEU A 289 11.21 -28.37 4.76
N TRP A 290 10.01 -28.94 4.64
CA TRP A 290 8.81 -28.46 5.35
C TRP A 290 8.85 -28.87 6.82
N GLN A 291 9.80 -28.32 7.57
CA GLN A 291 10.08 -28.72 8.95
C GLN A 291 9.49 -27.69 9.91
N LYS A 292 8.66 -28.11 10.88
CA LYS A 292 8.17 -27.24 11.98
C LYS A 292 7.52 -25.92 11.53
N ILE A 293 6.85 -25.91 10.38
CA ILE A 293 6.06 -24.75 9.91
C ILE A 293 4.61 -24.82 10.38
N VAL A 294 4.00 -26.01 10.33
CA VAL A 294 2.65 -26.31 10.80
C VAL A 294 2.72 -27.52 11.73
N THR A 295 2.08 -27.43 12.89
CA THR A 295 2.01 -28.51 13.87
C THR A 295 1.29 -29.71 13.28
N GLY A 296 1.87 -30.90 13.47
CA GLY A 296 1.33 -32.15 12.94
C GLY A 296 1.71 -32.46 11.49
N GLU A 297 2.37 -31.54 10.78
CA GLU A 297 2.90 -31.81 9.44
C GLU A 297 4.37 -32.24 9.47
N SER A 298 4.75 -33.19 8.62
CA SER A 298 6.14 -33.61 8.42
C SER A 298 6.66 -33.20 7.03
N TRP A 299 7.99 -33.09 6.93
CA TRP A 299 8.72 -32.97 5.67
C TRP A 299 8.95 -34.35 5.04
N PHE A 300 9.01 -35.41 5.83
CA PHE A 300 9.26 -36.77 5.35
C PHE A 300 7.97 -37.36 4.79
N GLU A 301 8.04 -37.94 3.59
CA GLU A 301 6.90 -38.66 2.99
C GLU A 301 7.22 -40.15 2.82
N SER A 302 8.37 -40.48 2.25
CA SER A 302 8.87 -41.86 2.19
C SER A 302 10.36 -41.91 1.86
N CYS A 303 11.03 -43.01 2.21
CA CYS A 303 12.38 -43.30 1.75
C CYS A 303 12.49 -44.79 1.42
N THR A 304 13.10 -45.12 0.29
CA THR A 304 13.31 -46.49 -0.15
C THR A 304 14.72 -46.72 -0.66
N PHE A 305 15.20 -47.95 -0.51
CA PHE A 305 16.41 -48.47 -1.13
C PHE A 305 16.03 -49.57 -2.13
N GLU A 306 16.43 -49.41 -3.39
CA GLU A 306 16.27 -50.40 -4.46
C GLU A 306 17.63 -51.04 -4.76
N ASP A 307 17.77 -52.32 -4.44
CA ASP A 307 19.01 -53.06 -4.65
C ASP A 307 19.25 -53.34 -6.14
N THR A 308 20.43 -52.98 -6.66
CA THR A 308 20.73 -53.10 -8.09
C THR A 308 20.82 -54.55 -8.56
N SER A 309 21.18 -55.49 -7.67
CA SER A 309 21.37 -56.90 -8.05
C SER A 309 20.07 -57.69 -8.09
N SER A 310 19.17 -57.42 -7.15
CA SER A 310 17.93 -58.18 -6.94
C SER A 310 16.68 -57.43 -7.37
N GLY A 311 16.75 -56.11 -7.55
CA GLY A 311 15.58 -55.25 -7.73
C GLY A 311 14.70 -55.13 -6.49
N ALA A 312 15.13 -55.68 -5.35
CA ALA A 312 14.35 -55.64 -4.12
C ALA A 312 14.26 -54.21 -3.58
N VAL A 313 13.05 -53.78 -3.23
CA VAL A 313 12.79 -52.46 -2.65
C VAL A 313 12.56 -52.61 -1.15
N THR A 314 13.44 -51.98 -0.36
CA THR A 314 13.35 -51.92 1.10
C THR A 314 12.92 -50.51 1.53
N VAL A 315 11.94 -50.42 2.42
CA VAL A 315 11.56 -49.14 3.04
C VAL A 315 12.59 -48.77 4.10
N ILE A 316 13.03 -47.51 4.08
CA ILE A 316 13.84 -46.91 5.13
C ILE A 316 12.90 -46.07 6.00
N ASP A 317 12.73 -46.46 7.26
CA ASP A 317 11.88 -45.75 8.22
C ASP A 317 12.34 -44.30 8.44
N GLU A 318 11.39 -43.39 8.75
CA GLU A 318 11.66 -41.97 9.05
C GLU A 318 12.71 -41.79 10.14
N LYS A 319 12.73 -42.65 11.17
CA LYS A 319 13.71 -42.58 12.28
C LYS A 319 15.16 -42.72 11.84
N TYR A 320 15.42 -43.24 10.64
CA TYR A 320 16.76 -43.34 10.05
C TYR A 320 17.08 -42.18 9.10
N CYS A 321 16.15 -41.23 8.95
CA CYS A 321 16.29 -40.05 8.09
C CYS A 321 16.32 -38.78 8.95
N THR A 322 17.50 -38.18 9.10
CA THR A 322 17.70 -37.00 9.94
C THR A 322 17.83 -35.74 9.08
N ALA A 323 16.94 -34.77 9.30
CA ALA A 323 17.07 -33.45 8.69
C ALA A 323 18.29 -32.71 9.25
N ILE A 324 19.15 -32.19 8.38
CA ILE A 324 20.37 -31.49 8.78
C ILE A 324 20.14 -29.98 8.65
N PRO A 325 20.20 -29.23 9.77
CA PRO A 325 20.02 -27.78 9.76
C PRO A 325 21.20 -27.10 9.08
N VAL A 326 20.92 -25.98 8.41
CA VAL A 326 21.98 -25.16 7.78
C VAL A 326 22.93 -24.53 8.80
N ASN A 327 22.46 -24.31 10.04
CA ASN A 327 23.30 -23.92 11.18
C ASN A 327 22.52 -24.05 12.49
N ALA A 328 23.25 -24.06 13.61
CA ALA A 328 22.68 -24.16 14.96
C ALA A 328 21.77 -22.96 15.33
N ALA A 329 21.98 -21.79 14.73
CA ALA A 329 21.14 -20.61 14.96
C ALA A 329 19.82 -20.64 14.18
N ASN A 330 19.60 -21.65 13.32
CA ASN A 330 18.37 -21.86 12.58
C ASN A 330 18.08 -23.37 12.44
N PRO A 331 17.75 -24.06 13.54
CA PRO A 331 17.73 -25.53 13.62
C PRO A 331 16.62 -26.18 12.77
N ASP A 332 15.64 -25.41 12.32
CA ASP A 332 14.53 -25.92 11.51
C ASP A 332 14.68 -25.61 10.02
N ALA A 333 15.68 -24.81 9.65
CA ALA A 333 16.02 -24.59 8.25
C ALA A 333 16.97 -25.68 7.76
N SER A 334 16.41 -26.78 7.25
CA SER A 334 17.21 -27.92 6.79
C SER A 334 17.22 -28.04 5.27
N SER A 335 18.41 -28.10 4.67
CA SER A 335 18.60 -28.25 3.21
C SER A 335 19.27 -29.57 2.81
N GLN A 336 19.50 -30.45 3.78
CA GLN A 336 20.07 -31.78 3.57
C GLN A 336 19.36 -32.80 4.48
N VAL A 337 19.39 -34.06 4.08
CA VAL A 337 18.94 -35.20 4.89
C VAL A 337 20.08 -36.21 4.96
N GLU A 338 20.42 -36.62 6.18
CA GLU A 338 21.27 -37.76 6.47
C GLU A 338 20.43 -39.02 6.60
N ILE A 339 20.82 -40.09 5.91
CA ILE A 339 20.11 -41.36 5.90
C ILE A 339 21.03 -42.45 6.45
N ASP A 340 20.69 -43.02 7.60
CA ASP A 340 21.38 -44.18 8.16
C ASP A 340 21.02 -45.44 7.35
N VAL A 341 22.01 -45.96 6.64
CA VAL A 341 21.89 -47.15 5.79
C VAL A 341 22.53 -48.39 6.43
N SER A 342 23.01 -48.27 7.67
CA SER A 342 23.72 -49.34 8.38
C SER A 342 22.82 -50.52 8.77
N LYS A 343 21.50 -50.30 8.80
CA LYS A 343 20.50 -51.32 9.15
C LYS A 343 19.95 -52.09 7.95
N LEU A 344 20.31 -51.70 6.74
CA LEU A 344 19.87 -52.40 5.53
C LEU A 344 20.68 -53.69 5.31
N PRO A 345 20.18 -54.64 4.51
CA PRO A 345 21.00 -55.75 4.02
C PRO A 345 22.20 -55.21 3.23
N ARG A 346 23.35 -55.89 3.30
CA ARG A 346 24.54 -55.48 2.55
C ARG A 346 24.25 -55.53 1.05
N GLY A 347 24.51 -54.42 0.35
CA GLY A 347 24.22 -54.31 -1.08
C GLY A 347 24.68 -52.99 -1.68
N THR A 348 24.38 -52.80 -2.96
CA THR A 348 24.56 -51.54 -3.68
C THR A 348 23.31 -51.24 -4.48
N GLY A 349 22.85 -50.00 -4.44
CA GLY A 349 21.54 -49.68 -4.98
C GLY A 349 21.24 -48.20 -5.11
N LYS A 350 19.97 -47.89 -5.28
CA LYS A 350 19.43 -46.53 -5.39
C LYS A 350 18.61 -46.21 -4.15
N ILE A 351 18.94 -45.10 -3.49
CA ILE A 351 18.06 -44.49 -2.49
C ILE A 351 17.13 -43.51 -3.19
N SER A 352 15.83 -43.61 -2.91
CA SER A 352 14.81 -42.65 -3.33
C SER A 352 14.12 -42.05 -2.10
N LEU A 353 14.34 -40.76 -1.87
CA LEU A 353 13.74 -40.00 -0.78
C LEU A 353 12.65 -39.09 -1.34
N LYS A 354 11.43 -39.21 -0.82
CA LYS A 354 10.29 -38.35 -1.15
C LYS A 354 10.03 -37.41 0.02
N VAL A 355 9.98 -36.11 -0.26
CA VAL A 355 9.83 -35.06 0.74
C VAL A 355 8.76 -34.02 0.36
N ALA A 356 8.26 -33.34 1.38
CA ALA A 356 7.68 -32.03 1.27
C ALA A 356 8.72 -30.95 1.56
N TRP A 357 8.77 -29.91 0.72
CA TRP A 357 9.69 -28.78 0.90
C TRP A 357 8.96 -27.43 0.87
N VAL A 358 9.67 -26.40 1.32
CA VAL A 358 9.28 -24.99 1.18
C VAL A 358 9.69 -24.50 -0.19
N ASP A 359 8.70 -24.12 -1.00
CA ASP A 359 8.93 -23.63 -2.35
C ASP A 359 9.34 -22.16 -2.37
N ARG A 360 8.74 -21.37 -1.46
CA ARG A 360 9.08 -19.98 -1.12
C ARG A 360 8.45 -19.60 0.22
N MET A 361 9.01 -18.58 0.87
CA MET A 361 8.35 -17.84 1.93
C MET A 361 8.22 -16.37 1.53
N ARG A 362 7.07 -15.76 1.80
CA ARG A 362 6.85 -14.32 1.62
C ARG A 362 6.96 -13.62 2.96
N ALA A 363 7.37 -12.36 2.94
CA ALA A 363 7.35 -11.51 4.14
C ALA A 363 5.99 -10.83 4.33
N GLY A 364 5.29 -10.51 3.24
CA GLY A 364 3.95 -9.96 3.23
C GLY A 364 3.16 -10.30 1.97
N LEU A 365 1.90 -9.88 1.96
CA LEU A 365 1.02 -9.98 0.81
C LEU A 365 -0.12 -8.95 0.89
N SER A 366 -0.23 -8.10 -0.12
CA SER A 366 -1.41 -7.27 -0.37
C SER A 366 -2.47 -8.07 -1.12
N PHE A 367 -3.61 -8.36 -0.48
CA PHE A 367 -4.68 -9.11 -1.14
C PHE A 367 -5.44 -8.24 -2.16
N GLY A 368 -5.51 -8.68 -3.41
CA GLY A 368 -6.31 -7.98 -4.43
C GLY A 368 -7.81 -7.91 -4.08
N GLY A 369 -8.46 -6.83 -4.47
CA GLY A 369 -9.91 -6.64 -4.33
C GLY A 369 -10.43 -6.42 -2.91
N SER A 370 -9.55 -6.18 -1.94
CA SER A 370 -9.94 -5.84 -0.56
C SER A 370 -8.98 -4.82 0.06
N ASN A 371 -9.27 -4.38 1.28
CA ASN A 371 -8.43 -3.48 2.08
C ASN A 371 -7.39 -4.23 2.94
N LEU A 372 -7.22 -5.55 2.77
CA LEU A 372 -6.37 -6.38 3.61
C LEU A 372 -4.93 -6.53 3.10
N ILE A 373 -3.99 -6.36 4.03
CA ILE A 373 -2.57 -6.70 3.93
C ILE A 373 -2.28 -7.82 4.94
N CYS A 374 -1.47 -8.79 4.54
CA CYS A 374 -0.92 -9.81 5.44
C CYS A 374 0.58 -9.56 5.66
N VAL A 375 1.03 -9.69 6.89
CA VAL A 375 2.42 -9.51 7.30
C VAL A 375 2.87 -10.71 8.12
N CYS A 376 4.02 -11.28 7.77
CA CYS A 376 4.61 -12.37 8.53
C CYS A 376 5.43 -11.86 9.71
N THR A 377 5.31 -12.59 10.80
CA THR A 377 6.14 -12.41 11.99
C THR A 377 7.34 -13.36 12.00
N LYS A 378 7.32 -14.40 11.14
CA LYS A 378 8.43 -15.31 10.89
C LYS A 378 8.63 -15.53 9.39
N ALA A 379 9.89 -15.59 8.95
CA ALA A 379 10.22 -16.08 7.61
C ALA A 379 11.61 -16.70 7.62
N TRP A 380 11.74 -17.79 6.86
CA TRP A 380 12.90 -18.68 6.88
C TRP A 380 13.24 -19.14 8.31
N TRP A 381 12.20 -19.54 9.06
CA TRP A 381 12.25 -20.01 10.47
C TRP A 381 12.76 -19.00 11.50
N LYS A 382 12.94 -17.75 11.10
CA LYS A 382 13.40 -16.68 11.98
C LYS A 382 12.31 -15.66 12.23
N ASN A 383 12.16 -15.26 13.49
CA ASN A 383 11.35 -14.10 13.87
C ASN A 383 11.82 -12.86 13.11
N LYS A 384 10.87 -12.05 12.69
CA LYS A 384 11.11 -10.76 12.04
C LYS A 384 11.02 -9.65 13.06
N THR A 385 11.98 -8.76 13.03
CA THR A 385 11.98 -7.60 13.91
C THR A 385 10.84 -6.65 13.52
N SER A 386 10.42 -5.78 14.45
CA SER A 386 9.45 -4.73 14.14
C SER A 386 9.89 -3.87 12.94
N ALA A 387 11.19 -3.62 12.78
CA ALA A 387 11.72 -2.86 11.65
C ALA A 387 11.47 -3.56 10.31
N GLN A 388 11.76 -4.85 10.23
CA GLN A 388 11.50 -5.66 9.03
C GLN A 388 10.01 -5.77 8.73
N GLN A 389 9.16 -5.89 9.75
CA GLN A 389 7.71 -5.90 9.55
C GLN A 389 7.20 -4.53 9.08
N ASN A 390 7.74 -3.42 9.58
CA ASN A 390 7.39 -2.08 9.10
C ASN A 390 7.80 -1.86 7.64
N GLU A 391 8.98 -2.33 7.23
CA GLU A 391 9.41 -2.34 5.82
C GLU A 391 8.39 -3.06 4.93
N VAL A 392 7.96 -4.25 5.33
CA VAL A 392 6.91 -5.00 4.63
C VAL A 392 5.58 -4.24 4.61
N ILE A 393 5.14 -3.67 5.73
CA ILE A 393 3.89 -2.92 5.79
C ILE A 393 3.93 -1.73 4.82
N ILE A 394 5.04 -0.97 4.79
CA ILE A 394 5.21 0.16 3.86
C ILE A 394 5.14 -0.33 2.41
N HIS A 395 5.80 -1.44 2.08
CA HIS A 395 5.77 -2.04 0.75
C HIS A 395 4.34 -2.45 0.34
N GLU A 396 3.67 -3.26 1.15
CA GLU A 396 2.35 -3.81 0.82
C GLU A 396 1.25 -2.75 0.82
N MET A 397 1.37 -1.76 1.72
CA MET A 397 0.50 -0.59 1.73
C MET A 397 0.78 0.30 0.53
N GLY A 398 2.00 0.28 -0.01
CA GLY A 398 2.37 0.95 -1.24
C GLY A 398 1.59 0.40 -2.42
N HIS A 399 1.52 -0.93 -2.55
CA HIS A 399 0.65 -1.56 -3.53
C HIS A 399 -0.83 -1.18 -3.38
N LYS A 400 -1.36 -1.08 -2.14
CA LYS A 400 -2.76 -0.69 -1.90
C LYS A 400 -3.09 0.70 -2.43
N ILE A 401 -2.15 1.63 -2.33
CA ILE A 401 -2.37 3.01 -2.77
C ILE A 401 -1.92 3.25 -4.22
N GLY A 402 -1.54 2.19 -4.95
CA GLY A 402 -1.11 2.29 -6.35
C GLY A 402 0.30 2.83 -6.56
N MET A 403 1.20 2.70 -5.57
CA MET A 403 2.62 3.06 -5.73
C MET A 403 3.34 2.14 -6.73
N VAL A 404 4.40 2.68 -7.33
CA VAL A 404 5.08 2.13 -8.52
C VAL A 404 4.14 2.06 -9.73
N PRO A 405 3.64 3.21 -10.19
CA PRO A 405 2.67 3.27 -11.27
C PRO A 405 3.23 2.67 -12.56
N GLY A 406 2.39 1.92 -13.27
CA GLY A 406 2.68 1.44 -14.63
C GLY A 406 2.31 2.43 -15.74
N GLY A 407 1.77 3.61 -15.40
CA GLY A 407 1.28 4.59 -16.39
C GLY A 407 -0.09 4.27 -16.98
N THR A 408 -0.88 3.42 -16.33
CA THR A 408 -2.16 2.92 -16.87
C THR A 408 -3.33 3.19 -15.92
N GLY A 409 -4.55 3.17 -16.46
CA GLY A 409 -5.76 3.49 -15.69
C GLY A 409 -5.67 4.88 -15.07
N ASN A 410 -6.13 5.04 -13.82
CA ASN A 410 -6.12 6.32 -13.10
C ASN A 410 -4.78 6.62 -12.38
N LEU A 411 -3.73 5.84 -12.66
CA LEU A 411 -2.45 5.97 -11.98
C LEU A 411 -1.58 7.09 -12.60
N PRO A 412 -0.62 7.63 -11.83
CA PRO A 412 0.43 8.50 -12.35
C PRO A 412 1.23 7.87 -13.49
N ASP A 413 2.05 8.64 -14.16
CA ASP A 413 2.93 8.14 -15.23
C ASP A 413 3.91 7.09 -14.72
N LYS A 414 4.30 6.19 -15.62
CA LYS A 414 5.28 5.14 -15.33
C LYS A 414 6.63 5.76 -14.99
N THR A 415 7.23 5.33 -13.89
CA THR A 415 8.61 5.71 -13.52
C THR A 415 9.63 4.84 -14.25
N ASP A 416 10.81 5.36 -14.58
CA ASP A 416 11.88 4.58 -15.24
C ASP A 416 12.39 3.40 -14.40
N THR A 417 12.24 3.51 -13.08
CA THR A 417 12.58 2.45 -12.13
C THR A 417 11.51 1.36 -11.99
N PHE A 418 10.43 1.41 -12.77
CA PHE A 418 9.35 0.43 -12.72
C PHE A 418 9.79 -0.93 -13.28
N TYR A 419 9.37 -2.00 -12.62
CA TYR A 419 9.31 -3.33 -13.23
C TYR A 419 8.07 -4.11 -12.77
N ASP A 420 7.60 -5.00 -13.62
CA ASP A 420 6.41 -5.83 -13.37
C ASP A 420 6.77 -7.29 -13.08
N SER A 421 5.74 -8.13 -13.02
CA SER A 421 5.87 -9.55 -12.68
C SER A 421 6.70 -10.38 -13.66
N SER A 422 6.94 -9.88 -14.88
CA SER A 422 7.82 -10.54 -15.84
C SER A 422 9.29 -10.48 -15.45
N LYS A 423 9.65 -9.59 -14.52
CA LYS A 423 11.04 -9.34 -14.08
C LYS A 423 11.38 -9.97 -12.73
N GLY A 424 10.62 -10.95 -12.28
CA GLY A 424 10.99 -11.89 -11.21
C GLY A 424 10.11 -11.87 -9.96
N HIS A 425 9.93 -10.71 -9.34
CA HIS A 425 9.02 -10.55 -8.20
C HIS A 425 7.57 -10.42 -8.65
N VAL A 426 6.62 -10.96 -7.87
CA VAL A 426 5.19 -10.90 -8.22
C VAL A 426 4.59 -9.58 -7.74
N GLY A 427 4.13 -8.77 -8.68
CA GLY A 427 3.62 -7.42 -8.46
C GLY A 427 4.32 -6.39 -9.34
N THR A 428 4.11 -5.11 -9.04
CA THR A 428 4.78 -3.96 -9.66
C THR A 428 5.73 -3.32 -8.65
N HIS A 429 7.01 -3.21 -8.98
CA HIS A 429 8.05 -2.88 -8.02
C HIS A 429 9.05 -1.88 -8.59
N CYS A 430 9.95 -1.42 -7.72
CA CYS A 430 10.96 -0.42 -8.05
C CYS A 430 12.37 -1.04 -8.04
N HIS A 431 13.13 -0.88 -9.13
CA HIS A 431 14.53 -1.33 -9.23
C HIS A 431 15.55 -0.24 -8.89
N HIS A 432 15.13 0.89 -8.31
CA HIS A 432 16.06 1.98 -7.96
C HIS A 432 17.23 1.48 -7.11
N GLY A 433 18.44 1.98 -7.41
CA GLY A 433 19.71 1.49 -6.86
C GLY A 433 20.33 0.32 -7.63
N ILE A 434 19.55 -0.40 -8.45
CA ILE A 434 20.01 -1.55 -9.24
C ILE A 434 20.28 -1.12 -10.69
N PRO A 435 21.32 -1.66 -11.37
CA PRO A 435 21.56 -1.38 -12.80
C PRO A 435 20.34 -1.69 -13.68
N THR A 436 20.04 -0.79 -14.61
CA THR A 436 18.88 -0.90 -15.50
C THR A 436 19.07 -1.99 -16.57
N GLY A 437 17.95 -2.45 -17.16
CA GLY A 437 17.98 -3.33 -18.33
C GLY A 437 18.14 -4.81 -18.01
N GLN A 438 18.07 -5.19 -16.73
CA GLN A 438 18.15 -6.60 -16.37
C GLN A 438 16.95 -7.40 -16.89
N ALA A 439 17.21 -8.67 -17.19
CA ALA A 439 16.15 -9.62 -17.52
C ALA A 439 15.24 -9.87 -16.30
N ARG A 440 15.82 -9.86 -15.09
CA ARG A 440 15.14 -10.04 -13.80
C ARG A 440 15.82 -9.20 -12.73
N TYR A 441 15.09 -8.87 -11.66
CA TYR A 441 15.57 -8.11 -10.50
C TYR A 441 15.33 -8.89 -9.21
N ASP A 442 15.62 -10.19 -9.19
CA ASP A 442 15.37 -11.07 -8.05
C ASP A 442 16.62 -11.84 -7.60
N ALA A 443 17.82 -11.36 -7.99
CA ALA A 443 19.07 -11.91 -7.48
C ALA A 443 19.33 -11.41 -6.05
N SER A 444 20.07 -12.20 -5.26
CA SER A 444 20.44 -11.78 -3.91
C SER A 444 21.31 -10.51 -3.89
N ALA A 445 22.12 -10.29 -4.92
CA ALA A 445 22.94 -9.08 -5.08
C ALA A 445 22.08 -7.83 -5.34
N ASP A 446 20.97 -7.97 -6.07
CA ASP A 446 20.05 -6.86 -6.35
C ASP A 446 19.44 -6.31 -5.05
N ALA A 447 19.12 -7.19 -4.09
CA ALA A 447 18.57 -6.79 -2.80
C ALA A 447 19.55 -5.95 -1.96
N ALA A 448 20.85 -6.09 -2.16
CA ALA A 448 21.86 -5.30 -1.46
C ALA A 448 22.12 -3.94 -2.13
N LEU A 449 21.76 -3.80 -3.41
CA LEU A 449 21.90 -2.57 -4.18
C LEU A 449 20.64 -1.71 -4.17
N SER A 450 19.46 -2.32 -4.02
CA SER A 450 18.22 -1.57 -4.00
C SER A 450 18.08 -0.74 -2.73
N ASP A 451 17.63 0.50 -2.90
CA ASP A 451 17.51 1.49 -1.81
C ASP A 451 16.05 1.96 -1.60
N CYS A 452 15.12 1.47 -2.42
CA CYS A 452 13.70 1.77 -2.34
C CYS A 452 12.95 0.64 -1.63
N VAL A 453 12.09 0.99 -0.68
CA VAL A 453 11.19 0.04 0.01
C VAL A 453 10.23 -0.69 -0.95
N MET A 454 9.98 -0.14 -2.14
CA MET A 454 9.14 -0.77 -3.16
C MET A 454 9.86 -1.83 -4.01
N TYR A 455 11.12 -2.16 -3.69
CA TYR A 455 11.77 -3.35 -4.25
C TYR A 455 11.07 -4.63 -3.81
N GLY A 456 10.96 -5.63 -4.68
CA GLY A 456 10.08 -6.79 -4.48
C GLY A 456 10.52 -7.81 -3.43
N SER A 457 11.58 -7.52 -2.67
CA SER A 457 12.07 -8.30 -1.54
C SER A 457 12.56 -7.35 -0.45
N THR A 458 12.68 -7.86 0.78
CA THR A 458 13.23 -7.05 1.87
C THR A 458 14.71 -6.72 1.61
N ASN A 459 15.04 -5.44 1.67
CA ASN A 459 16.36 -4.85 1.43
C ASN A 459 16.87 -4.01 2.61
N SER A 460 16.16 -4.00 3.75
CA SER A 460 16.50 -3.19 4.94
C SER A 460 16.24 -1.68 4.77
N HIS A 461 15.49 -1.28 3.73
CA HIS A 461 15.08 0.11 3.52
C HIS A 461 13.58 0.28 3.82
N SER A 462 13.24 1.30 4.61
CA SER A 462 11.84 1.65 4.94
C SER A 462 11.40 2.98 4.31
N ALA A 463 12.10 3.45 3.27
CA ALA A 463 11.82 4.72 2.62
C ALA A 463 11.54 4.53 1.12
N PHE A 464 10.68 5.36 0.56
CA PHE A 464 10.55 5.47 -0.89
C PHE A 464 11.76 6.20 -1.47
N CYS A 465 12.27 5.75 -2.62
CA CYS A 465 13.19 6.56 -3.43
C CYS A 465 12.48 7.82 -3.96
N GLU A 466 13.23 8.74 -4.54
CA GLU A 466 12.75 10.01 -5.09
C GLU A 466 11.62 9.84 -6.11
N HIS A 467 11.66 8.79 -6.94
CA HIS A 467 10.63 8.53 -7.95
C HIS A 467 9.35 8.01 -7.30
N CYS A 468 9.46 7.01 -6.42
CA CYS A 468 8.30 6.46 -5.71
C CYS A 468 7.68 7.49 -4.76
N ALA A 469 8.47 8.36 -4.15
CA ALA A 469 7.99 9.45 -3.29
C ALA A 469 7.18 10.49 -4.06
N VAL A 470 7.55 10.81 -5.31
CA VAL A 470 6.74 11.69 -6.18
C VAL A 470 5.45 10.98 -6.61
N ALA A 471 5.53 9.72 -7.05
CA ALA A 471 4.34 8.96 -7.43
C ALA A 471 3.33 8.87 -6.27
N ALA A 472 3.81 8.60 -5.06
CA ALA A 472 3.04 8.62 -3.82
C ALA A 472 2.34 9.96 -3.54
N LYS A 473 3.03 11.09 -3.76
CA LYS A 473 2.41 12.42 -3.63
C LYS A 473 1.27 12.60 -4.64
N LYS A 474 1.37 12.03 -5.84
CA LYS A 474 0.34 12.15 -6.88
C LYS A 474 -0.92 11.30 -6.66
N GLN A 475 -0.82 10.17 -5.95
CA GLN A 475 -1.88 9.15 -5.90
C GLN A 475 -3.27 9.67 -5.54
N ASP A 476 -4.27 9.17 -6.26
CA ASP A 476 -5.67 9.37 -5.94
C ASP A 476 -6.18 8.19 -5.12
N ILE A 477 -6.68 8.47 -3.91
CA ILE A 477 -7.30 7.48 -3.02
C ILE A 477 -8.75 7.82 -2.67
N ASN A 478 -9.42 8.68 -3.45
CA ASN A 478 -10.77 9.15 -3.15
C ASN A 478 -11.81 8.04 -3.09
N SER A 479 -11.61 6.94 -3.81
CA SER A 479 -12.51 5.78 -3.76
C SER A 479 -12.29 4.90 -2.51
N GLY A 480 -11.21 5.11 -1.76
CA GLY A 480 -10.79 4.22 -0.68
C GLY A 480 -10.52 2.80 -1.18
N TRP A 481 -10.78 1.82 -0.32
CA TRP A 481 -10.58 0.41 -0.65
C TRP A 481 -11.87 -0.38 -0.43
N SER A 482 -12.08 -1.39 -1.29
CA SER A 482 -13.15 -2.37 -1.09
C SER A 482 -13.00 -3.04 0.27
N ALA A 483 -14.10 -3.14 1.00
CA ALA A 483 -14.15 -3.80 2.30
C ALA A 483 -13.77 -5.29 2.20
N LEU A 484 -13.32 -5.84 3.34
CA LEU A 484 -12.98 -7.26 3.48
C LEU A 484 -14.20 -8.19 3.44
#